data_AF-A0A1V5DRI2-F1
#
_entry.id   AF-A0A1V5DRI2-F1
#
_cell.length_a   1.000
_cell.length_b   1.000
_cell.length_c   1.000
_cell.angle_alpha   90.00
_cell.angle_beta   90.00
_cell.angle_gamma   90.00
#
_symmetry.space_group_name_H-M   'P 1'
#
loop_
_entity.id
_entity.type
_entity.pdbx_description
1 polymer ?
#
loop_
_entity_poly.entity_id
_entity_poly.type
_entity_poly.pdbx_seq_one_letter_code
_entity_poly.pdbx_strand_id
1 'polypeptide(L)'
;MLGGQIGSGKSTMINRLLEIGHQQPDVVLHFDLESLNLDTGDFWGITLAGLLDRAIRCGIDLSFCALPNELGRREPNDWKGLLQDMVPTRLSMKAFSRRSSVFRKIGRNASYVHQVVNEIGIRLEDKLARPLFVLASGLDKFNTAGSAFITMQDPIRSILRFKTLLEVNAVHLFTAPGSPLHQVDRLFVPTASSIAVIKILAKRMGAYKQSISDELYTIAEWSGGNLRQAVRILTHFGAAKRRRNCRSAECLLQAVRATKRDFFAFSRSPSKDLMAVVAKTGVLNSSLLGLPGDKETARQAVYDNWLLLGSHKEGSTWGAVVNPLVSGEFLQPSTLEDEESRLLGLYATTQGISSVGLGPSRDYEDEKGNRSVKSGEHIKWELFRAGVEQPIETSLAEIFDVLASALLSKDRVDRAIIAYKEQRVVEAARSYLFAKSNSYEYQTCSHTVIEGGKGKHPLRDLRDFLSTKADVFSIAFEGKWSVQQLESIDRQRDMFLEFQMLWWVSMDQLKQFLPCWVNLRQLFEVFVIEDELLQSLSAEEIEADIAYFEELRNWNPASKESVITNLKFVLEHLKSIRNSNVHA
;
A
#
# COMPACT_ATOMS: atom_id res chain seq x y z
N MET A 1 11.06 -18.04 -21.62
CA MET A 1 10.51 -17.01 -20.70
C MET A 1 11.18 -17.13 -19.34
N LEU A 2 11.41 -16.00 -18.66
CA LEU A 2 11.90 -15.94 -17.29
C LEU A 2 10.82 -15.34 -16.39
N GLY A 3 10.18 -16.20 -15.60
CA GLY A 3 9.14 -15.83 -14.65
C GLY A 3 9.68 -15.70 -13.22
N GLY A 4 8.99 -14.90 -12.43
CA GLY A 4 9.31 -14.69 -11.01
C GLY A 4 8.50 -13.52 -10.46
N GLN A 5 8.31 -13.49 -9.16
CA GLN A 5 7.45 -12.48 -8.53
C GLN A 5 8.04 -11.07 -8.63
N ILE A 6 7.20 -10.06 -8.45
CA ILE A 6 7.64 -8.66 -8.44
C ILE A 6 8.57 -8.48 -7.24
N GLY A 7 9.81 -8.06 -7.49
CA GLY A 7 10.83 -7.87 -6.45
C GLY A 7 11.79 -9.04 -6.22
N SER A 8 11.65 -10.16 -6.96
CA SER A 8 12.58 -11.29 -6.93
C SER A 8 13.98 -11.00 -7.52
N GLY A 9 14.15 -9.87 -8.21
CA GLY A 9 15.44 -9.47 -8.80
C GLY A 9 15.67 -9.92 -10.25
N LYS A 10 14.63 -10.36 -10.97
CA LYS A 10 14.70 -10.80 -12.38
C LYS A 10 15.49 -9.85 -13.28
N SER A 11 15.07 -8.58 -13.36
CA SER A 11 15.68 -7.59 -14.27
C SER A 11 17.15 -7.35 -13.92
N THR A 12 17.48 -7.29 -12.62
CA THR A 12 18.87 -7.19 -12.15
C THR A 12 19.70 -8.42 -12.56
N MET A 13 19.13 -9.61 -12.46
CA MET A 13 19.79 -10.85 -12.87
C MET A 13 19.99 -10.90 -14.40
N ILE A 14 18.97 -10.57 -15.19
CA ILE A 14 19.06 -10.50 -16.66
C ILE A 14 20.19 -9.55 -17.05
N ASN A 15 20.16 -8.30 -16.56
CA ASN A 15 21.18 -7.30 -16.88
C ASN A 15 22.58 -7.78 -16.51
N ARG A 16 22.74 -8.40 -15.34
CA ARG A 16 24.02 -8.92 -14.89
C ARG A 16 24.54 -10.08 -15.76
N LEU A 17 23.64 -10.95 -16.22
CA LEU A 17 24.01 -12.05 -17.11
C LEU A 17 24.38 -11.56 -18.51
N LEU A 18 23.67 -10.55 -19.03
CA LEU A 18 24.01 -9.90 -20.30
C LEU A 18 25.38 -9.18 -20.23
N GLU A 19 25.67 -8.53 -19.10
CA GLU A 19 26.99 -7.94 -18.82
C GLU A 19 28.10 -8.98 -18.81
N ILE A 20 27.95 -10.06 -18.03
CA ILE A 20 28.97 -11.11 -17.87
C ILE A 20 29.16 -11.89 -19.16
N GLY A 21 28.07 -12.21 -19.85
CA GLY A 21 28.09 -12.97 -21.10
C GLY A 21 28.56 -12.15 -22.31
N HIS A 22 28.78 -10.84 -22.15
CA HIS A 22 29.08 -9.91 -23.24
C HIS A 22 28.10 -10.01 -24.43
N GLN A 23 26.85 -10.40 -24.16
CA GLN A 23 25.80 -10.53 -25.15
C GLN A 23 24.70 -9.52 -24.84
N GLN A 24 24.51 -8.56 -25.75
CA GLN A 24 23.41 -7.59 -25.66
C GLN A 24 22.26 -8.05 -26.58
N PRO A 25 21.00 -7.84 -26.17
CA PRO A 25 19.86 -8.01 -27.07
C PRO A 25 20.01 -7.10 -28.29
N ASP A 26 19.60 -7.60 -29.46
CA ASP A 26 19.52 -6.78 -30.67
C ASP A 26 18.38 -5.78 -30.60
N VAL A 27 17.28 -6.20 -29.97
CA VAL A 27 16.06 -5.41 -29.76
C VAL A 27 15.62 -5.56 -28.32
N VAL A 28 15.31 -4.44 -27.68
CA VAL A 28 14.72 -4.40 -26.34
C VAL A 28 13.36 -3.73 -26.44
N LEU A 29 12.32 -4.38 -25.91
CA LEU A 29 10.94 -3.90 -25.93
C LEU A 29 10.47 -3.66 -24.49
N HIS A 30 10.06 -2.44 -24.17
CA HIS A 30 9.58 -2.04 -22.85
C HIS A 30 8.06 -1.80 -22.85
N PHE A 31 7.29 -2.87 -22.69
CA PHE A 31 5.82 -2.78 -22.82
C PHE A 31 5.14 -1.98 -21.70
N ASP A 32 5.75 -1.85 -20.52
CA ASP A 32 5.19 -1.11 -19.38
C ASP A 32 5.50 0.39 -19.40
N LEU A 33 6.69 0.77 -19.86
CA LEU A 33 7.13 2.18 -19.90
C LEU A 33 6.60 2.93 -21.12
N GLU A 34 6.37 2.22 -22.23
CA GLU A 34 6.07 2.86 -23.51
C GLU A 34 4.58 2.80 -23.89
N SER A 35 3.74 2.06 -23.16
CA SER A 35 2.30 2.00 -23.43
C SER A 35 1.56 3.19 -22.80
N LEU A 36 0.59 3.77 -23.51
CA LEU A 36 -0.17 4.95 -23.11
C LEU A 36 -1.67 4.64 -22.92
N ASN A 37 -2.27 3.99 -23.91
CA ASN A 37 -3.68 3.62 -24.00
C ASN A 37 -3.95 2.14 -23.70
N LEU A 38 -2.90 1.31 -23.65
CA LEU A 38 -2.97 -0.14 -23.41
C LEU A 38 -3.78 -0.90 -24.47
N ASP A 39 -3.70 -0.46 -25.73
CA ASP A 39 -4.45 -0.98 -26.86
C ASP A 39 -3.56 -1.63 -27.94
N THR A 40 -4.18 -2.07 -29.04
CA THR A 40 -3.49 -2.73 -30.16
C THR A 40 -2.44 -1.83 -30.78
N GLY A 41 -2.72 -0.53 -30.87
CA GLY A 41 -1.83 0.46 -31.46
C GLY A 41 -0.56 0.64 -30.66
N ASP A 42 -0.67 0.66 -29.34
CA ASP A 42 0.47 0.75 -28.43
C ASP A 42 1.40 -0.45 -28.55
N PHE A 43 0.89 -1.67 -28.41
CA PHE A 43 1.75 -2.86 -28.37
C PHE A 43 2.43 -3.14 -29.72
N TRP A 44 1.71 -2.93 -30.83
CA TRP A 44 2.33 -2.97 -32.16
C TRP A 44 3.28 -1.80 -32.40
N GLY A 45 2.97 -0.61 -31.89
CA GLY A 45 3.83 0.57 -31.98
C GLY A 45 5.17 0.35 -31.29
N ILE A 46 5.17 -0.19 -30.08
CA ILE A 46 6.38 -0.53 -29.32
C ILE A 46 7.22 -1.57 -30.08
N THR A 47 6.56 -2.63 -30.57
CA THR A 47 7.22 -3.71 -31.32
C THR A 47 7.85 -3.20 -32.61
N LEU A 48 7.11 -2.40 -33.38
CA LEU A 48 7.60 -1.81 -34.62
C LEU A 48 8.74 -0.82 -34.35
N ALA A 49 8.64 0.05 -33.33
CA ALA A 49 9.67 1.02 -33.01
C ALA A 49 11.02 0.35 -32.66
N GLY A 50 11.00 -0.70 -31.83
CA GLY A 50 12.21 -1.41 -31.43
C GLY A 50 12.92 -2.09 -32.61
N LEU A 51 12.16 -2.77 -33.48
CA LEU A 51 12.71 -3.38 -34.69
C LEU A 51 13.20 -2.34 -35.70
N LEU A 52 12.46 -1.24 -35.85
CA LEU A 52 12.81 -0.16 -36.77
C LEU A 52 14.11 0.54 -36.34
N ASP A 53 14.29 0.85 -35.06
CA ASP A 53 15.55 1.41 -34.54
C ASP A 53 16.74 0.50 -34.87
N ARG A 54 16.59 -0.81 -34.65
CA ARG A 54 17.64 -1.78 -34.98
C ARG A 54 17.90 -1.86 -36.49
N ALA A 55 16.85 -1.87 -37.30
CA ALA A 55 16.93 -1.92 -38.77
C ALA A 55 17.67 -0.69 -39.34
N ILE A 56 17.35 0.51 -38.85
CA ILE A 56 18.02 1.75 -39.25
C ILE A 56 19.51 1.71 -38.89
N ARG A 57 19.86 1.24 -37.69
CA ARG A 57 21.27 1.13 -37.25
C ARG A 57 22.06 0.11 -38.07
N CYS A 58 21.41 -0.97 -38.52
CA CYS A 58 22.02 -2.01 -39.35
C CYS A 58 22.01 -1.69 -40.85
N GLY A 59 21.42 -0.57 -41.27
CA GLY A 59 21.31 -0.17 -42.67
C GLY A 59 20.46 -1.15 -43.49
N ILE A 60 19.39 -1.68 -42.90
CA ILE A 60 18.42 -2.52 -43.61
C ILE A 60 17.67 -1.69 -44.65
N ASP A 61 17.49 -2.25 -45.84
CA ASP A 61 16.60 -1.66 -46.85
C ASP A 61 15.14 -1.84 -46.43
N LEU A 62 14.47 -0.72 -46.18
CA LEU A 62 13.08 -0.64 -45.75
C LEU A 62 12.13 -0.21 -46.89
N SER A 63 12.60 -0.13 -48.14
CA SER A 63 11.81 0.33 -49.30
C SER A 63 10.65 -0.59 -49.69
N PHE A 64 10.52 -1.76 -49.07
CA PHE A 64 9.44 -2.72 -49.31
C PHE A 64 8.07 -2.26 -48.77
N CYS A 65 8.02 -1.18 -47.98
CA CYS A 65 6.78 -0.57 -47.51
C CYS A 65 6.90 0.95 -47.37
N ALA A 66 5.77 1.66 -47.30
CA ALA A 66 5.70 3.12 -47.29
C ALA A 66 5.26 3.72 -45.94
N LEU A 67 5.56 3.04 -44.82
CA LEU A 67 5.08 3.43 -43.49
C LEU A 67 5.38 4.90 -43.09
N PRO A 68 6.52 5.53 -43.44
CA PRO A 68 6.75 6.94 -43.10
C PRO A 68 5.65 7.87 -43.61
N ASN A 69 5.19 7.64 -44.85
CA ASN A 69 4.09 8.40 -45.42
C ASN A 69 2.75 7.97 -44.82
N GLU A 70 2.47 6.66 -44.84
CA GLU A 70 1.18 6.08 -44.44
C GLU A 70 0.83 6.39 -42.96
N LEU A 71 1.80 6.21 -42.06
CA LEU A 71 1.63 6.42 -40.63
C LEU A 71 2.01 7.84 -40.20
N GLY A 72 3.17 8.33 -40.60
CA GLY A 72 3.76 9.57 -40.11
C GLY A 72 3.39 10.85 -40.87
N ARG A 73 2.78 10.74 -42.08
CA ARG A 73 2.67 11.86 -43.04
C ARG A 73 4.03 12.49 -43.35
N ARG A 74 5.05 11.65 -43.48
CA ARG A 74 6.42 12.04 -43.81
C ARG A 74 6.76 11.66 -45.25
N GLU A 75 7.92 12.12 -45.71
CA GLU A 75 8.47 11.67 -46.97
C GLU A 75 8.66 10.14 -46.98
N PRO A 76 8.43 9.44 -48.10
CA PRO A 76 8.40 7.97 -48.16
C PRO A 76 9.62 7.24 -47.57
N ASN A 77 10.79 7.89 -47.52
CA ASN A 77 12.03 7.32 -47.00
C ASN A 77 12.47 7.90 -45.64
N ASP A 78 11.66 8.75 -45.01
CA ASP A 78 11.97 9.37 -43.71
C ASP A 78 11.68 8.43 -42.53
N TRP A 79 12.35 7.28 -42.52
CA TRP A 79 12.25 6.26 -41.47
C TRP A 79 12.72 6.75 -40.11
N LYS A 80 13.78 7.58 -40.09
CA LYS A 80 14.27 8.23 -38.86
C LYS A 80 13.22 9.18 -38.30
N GLY A 81 12.54 9.93 -39.15
CA GLY A 81 11.43 10.79 -38.76
C GLY A 81 10.26 10.00 -38.20
N LEU A 82 9.87 8.89 -38.85
CA LEU A 82 8.80 8.02 -38.33
C LEU A 82 9.17 7.48 -36.94
N LEU A 83 10.41 6.99 -36.77
CA LEU A 83 10.90 6.54 -35.47
C LEU A 83 10.86 7.67 -34.42
N GLN A 84 11.20 8.90 -34.79
CA GLN A 84 11.12 10.05 -33.88
C GLN A 84 9.68 10.42 -33.49
N ASP A 85 8.69 10.17 -34.35
CA ASP A 85 7.28 10.34 -33.99
C ASP A 85 6.79 9.24 -33.04
N MET A 86 7.35 8.03 -33.14
CA MET A 86 7.02 6.90 -32.26
C MET A 86 7.73 6.96 -30.90
N VAL A 87 9.00 7.38 -30.90
CA VAL A 87 9.90 7.45 -29.74
C VAL A 87 10.57 8.83 -29.72
N PRO A 88 9.86 9.88 -29.26
CA PRO A 88 10.38 11.24 -29.30
C PRO A 88 11.52 11.45 -28.30
N THR A 89 12.62 12.04 -28.77
CA THR A 89 13.79 12.37 -27.94
C THR A 89 13.57 13.57 -27.03
N ARG A 90 12.56 14.42 -27.32
CA ARG A 90 12.17 15.57 -26.48
C ARG A 90 10.68 15.48 -26.17
N LEU A 91 10.35 15.54 -24.88
CA LEU A 91 8.98 15.55 -24.40
C LEU A 91 8.33 16.90 -24.69
N SER A 92 7.19 16.87 -25.39
CA SER A 92 6.36 18.04 -25.67
C SER A 92 4.93 17.59 -26.02
N MET A 93 3.95 18.46 -25.84
CA MET A 93 2.56 18.17 -26.23
C MET A 93 2.45 17.83 -27.73
N LYS A 94 3.22 18.51 -28.59
CA LYS A 94 3.26 18.22 -30.02
C LYS A 94 3.83 16.83 -30.32
N ALA A 95 4.88 16.42 -29.61
CA ALA A 95 5.44 15.08 -29.75
C ALA A 95 4.45 14.00 -29.27
N PHE A 96 3.79 14.23 -28.15
CA PHE A 96 2.74 13.35 -27.63
C PHE A 96 1.59 13.18 -28.62
N SER A 97 1.05 14.28 -29.16
CA SER A 97 -0.05 14.22 -30.15
C SER A 97 0.34 13.47 -31.43
N ARG A 98 1.57 13.65 -31.91
CA ARG A 98 2.08 12.89 -33.07
C ARG A 98 2.18 11.40 -32.78
N ARG A 99 2.79 11.03 -31.65
CA ARG A 99 2.90 9.64 -31.20
C ARG A 99 1.53 8.96 -31.11
N SER A 100 0.59 9.59 -30.40
CA SER A 100 -0.78 9.09 -30.25
C SER A 100 -1.50 8.95 -31.60
N SER A 101 -1.23 9.85 -32.56
CA SER A 101 -1.79 9.75 -33.91
C SER A 101 -1.22 8.56 -34.68
N VAL A 102 0.10 8.36 -34.64
CA VAL A 102 0.78 7.22 -35.28
C VAL A 102 0.30 5.90 -34.69
N PHE A 103 0.27 5.78 -33.36
CA PHE A 103 -0.14 4.55 -32.67
C PHE A 103 -1.60 4.20 -32.97
N ARG A 104 -2.49 5.19 -33.03
CA ARG A 104 -3.88 4.98 -33.46
C ARG A 104 -3.99 4.44 -34.87
N LYS A 105 -3.17 4.94 -35.81
CA LYS A 105 -3.14 4.40 -37.18
C LYS A 105 -2.57 2.99 -37.24
N ILE A 106 -1.55 2.69 -36.43
CA ILE A 106 -1.01 1.35 -36.28
C ILE A 106 -2.11 0.39 -35.81
N GLY A 107 -2.86 0.75 -34.77
CA GLY A 107 -3.96 -0.08 -34.26
C GLY A 107 -5.03 -0.38 -35.32
N ARG A 108 -5.38 0.60 -36.16
CA ARG A 108 -6.33 0.41 -37.28
C ARG A 108 -5.82 -0.48 -38.40
N ASN A 109 -4.50 -0.62 -38.54
CA ASN A 109 -3.85 -1.36 -39.61
C ASN A 109 -2.95 -2.50 -39.06
N ALA A 110 -3.32 -3.06 -37.91
CA ALA A 110 -2.47 -3.99 -37.16
C ALA A 110 -2.01 -5.20 -38.00
N SER A 111 -2.89 -5.76 -38.85
CA SER A 111 -2.55 -6.89 -39.73
C SER A 111 -1.45 -6.56 -40.74
N TYR A 112 -1.45 -5.34 -41.28
CA TYR A 112 -0.40 -4.89 -42.20
C TYR A 112 0.90 -4.60 -41.42
N VAL A 113 0.81 -3.94 -40.27
CA VAL A 113 1.98 -3.69 -39.40
C VAL A 113 2.63 -4.99 -38.94
N HIS A 114 1.84 -6.03 -38.65
CA HIS A 114 2.33 -7.38 -38.35
C HIS A 114 3.21 -7.94 -39.48
N GLN A 115 2.79 -7.79 -40.74
CA GLN A 115 3.57 -8.25 -41.90
C GLN A 115 4.88 -7.48 -42.01
N VAL A 116 4.83 -6.15 -41.85
CA VAL A 116 6.03 -5.31 -41.88
C VAL A 116 7.00 -5.66 -40.75
N VAL A 117 6.51 -5.86 -39.53
CA VAL A 117 7.32 -6.28 -38.37
C VAL A 117 8.06 -7.59 -38.65
N ASN A 118 7.37 -8.58 -39.22
CA ASN A 118 7.99 -9.86 -39.59
C ASN A 118 9.08 -9.68 -40.65
N GLU A 119 8.79 -8.92 -41.71
CA GLU A 119 9.74 -8.68 -42.80
C GLU A 119 10.99 -7.94 -42.30
N ILE A 120 10.85 -6.94 -41.43
CA ILE A 120 12.00 -6.26 -40.79
C ILE A 120 12.84 -7.27 -40.02
N GLY A 121 12.21 -8.14 -39.22
CA GLY A 121 12.91 -9.15 -38.44
C GLY A 121 13.67 -10.16 -39.30
N ILE A 122 13.07 -10.66 -40.39
CA ILE A 122 13.73 -11.57 -41.34
C ILE A 122 14.96 -10.91 -41.96
N ARG A 123 14.83 -9.67 -42.47
CA ARG A 123 15.95 -8.93 -43.06
C ARG A 123 17.07 -8.66 -42.04
N LEU A 124 16.71 -8.46 -40.77
CA LEU A 124 17.68 -8.33 -39.68
C LEU A 124 18.44 -9.63 -39.44
N GLU A 125 17.78 -10.79 -39.39
CA GLU A 125 18.44 -12.09 -39.24
C GLU A 125 19.39 -12.38 -40.40
N ASP A 126 18.96 -12.11 -41.63
CA ASP A 126 19.78 -12.26 -42.83
C ASP A 126 21.03 -11.37 -42.76
N LYS A 127 20.85 -10.11 -42.35
CA LYS A 127 21.96 -9.16 -42.22
C LYS A 127 22.92 -9.53 -41.09
N LEU A 128 22.42 -10.07 -39.99
CA LEU A 128 23.21 -10.46 -38.82
C LEU A 128 23.85 -11.86 -38.97
N ALA A 129 23.38 -12.66 -39.93
CA ALA A 129 23.76 -14.06 -40.13
C ALA A 129 23.60 -14.93 -38.87
N ARG A 130 22.61 -14.59 -38.03
CA ARG A 130 22.26 -15.33 -36.81
C ARG A 130 20.82 -14.98 -36.38
N PRO A 131 20.19 -15.80 -35.52
CA PRO A 131 18.89 -15.46 -34.97
C PRO A 131 18.89 -14.10 -34.26
N LEU A 132 17.81 -13.35 -34.46
CA LEU A 132 17.60 -12.04 -33.85
C LEU A 132 17.30 -12.24 -32.37
N PHE A 133 18.09 -11.62 -31.50
CA PHE A 133 17.87 -11.73 -30.06
C PHE A 133 16.99 -10.58 -29.56
N VAL A 134 15.75 -10.89 -29.17
CA VAL A 134 14.78 -9.92 -28.64
C VAL A 134 14.62 -10.11 -27.13
N LEU A 135 14.73 -9.01 -26.37
CA LEU A 135 14.35 -8.96 -24.96
C LEU A 135 13.04 -8.20 -24.82
N ALA A 136 11.99 -8.86 -24.34
CA ALA A 136 10.72 -8.21 -24.02
C ALA A 136 10.52 -8.12 -22.51
N SER A 137 10.49 -6.91 -21.99
CA SER A 137 10.28 -6.61 -20.56
C SER A 137 8.97 -5.88 -20.32
N GLY A 138 8.58 -5.75 -19.05
CA GLY A 138 7.36 -5.04 -18.64
C GLY A 138 6.07 -5.86 -18.82
N LEU A 139 6.16 -7.08 -19.37
CA LEU A 139 5.04 -8.00 -19.48
C LEU A 139 4.49 -8.40 -18.09
N ASP A 140 5.34 -8.33 -17.07
CA ASP A 140 4.99 -8.65 -15.68
C ASP A 140 3.95 -7.72 -15.04
N LYS A 141 3.62 -6.59 -15.69
CA LYS A 141 2.62 -5.60 -15.25
C LYS A 141 1.21 -5.85 -15.74
N PHE A 142 1.04 -6.73 -16.72
CA PHE A 142 -0.25 -6.96 -17.35
C PHE A 142 -0.91 -8.20 -16.75
N ASN A 143 -2.15 -8.04 -16.26
CA ASN A 143 -2.93 -9.17 -15.79
C ASN A 143 -3.23 -10.10 -16.98
N THR A 144 -2.85 -11.38 -16.87
CA THR A 144 -3.12 -12.44 -17.87
C THR A 144 -4.56 -12.55 -18.37
N ALA A 145 -5.54 -12.06 -17.61
CA ALA A 145 -6.96 -12.06 -17.97
C ALA A 145 -7.50 -10.66 -18.36
N GLY A 146 -6.67 -9.62 -18.32
CA GLY A 146 -7.05 -8.25 -18.66
C GLY A 146 -7.08 -7.99 -20.16
N SER A 147 -7.84 -6.99 -20.58
CA SER A 147 -7.95 -6.56 -21.98
C SER A 147 -6.59 -6.22 -22.59
N ALA A 148 -5.73 -5.50 -21.84
CA ALA A 148 -4.39 -5.17 -22.27
C ALA A 148 -3.55 -6.41 -22.64
N PHE A 149 -3.58 -7.46 -21.80
CA PHE A 149 -2.84 -8.69 -22.09
C PHE A 149 -3.42 -9.45 -23.28
N ILE A 150 -4.75 -9.47 -23.43
CA ILE A 150 -5.42 -10.08 -24.61
C ILE A 150 -4.93 -9.41 -25.89
N THR A 151 -4.94 -8.08 -25.91
CA THR A 151 -4.53 -7.29 -27.06
C THR A 151 -3.03 -7.42 -27.39
N MET A 152 -2.21 -7.66 -26.38
CA MET A 152 -0.76 -7.86 -26.52
C MET A 152 -0.39 -9.24 -27.10
N GLN A 153 -1.30 -10.22 -27.11
CA GLN A 153 -0.96 -11.59 -27.53
C GLN A 153 -0.43 -11.66 -28.97
N ASP A 154 -0.98 -10.90 -29.90
CA ASP A 154 -0.57 -10.93 -31.31
C ASP A 154 0.84 -10.36 -31.54
N PRO A 155 1.20 -9.18 -30.98
CA PRO A 155 2.58 -8.73 -30.93
C PRO A 155 3.54 -9.78 -30.32
N ILE A 156 3.15 -10.42 -29.21
CA ILE A 156 3.98 -11.47 -28.58
C ILE A 156 4.17 -12.66 -29.52
N ARG A 157 3.11 -13.15 -30.17
CA ARG A 157 3.19 -14.25 -31.16
C ARG A 157 4.18 -13.92 -32.27
N SER A 158 4.19 -12.68 -32.73
CA SER A 158 5.09 -12.22 -33.79
C SER A 158 6.56 -12.25 -33.36
N ILE A 159 6.88 -11.67 -32.20
CA ILE A 159 8.27 -11.66 -31.72
C ILE A 159 8.78 -13.04 -31.29
N LEU A 160 7.90 -13.96 -30.90
CA LEU A 160 8.27 -15.33 -30.53
C LEU A 160 8.80 -16.17 -31.71
N ARG A 161 8.67 -15.68 -32.95
CA ARG A 161 9.29 -16.30 -34.12
C ARG A 161 10.82 -16.11 -34.13
N PHE A 162 11.31 -15.10 -33.42
CA PHE A 162 12.73 -14.83 -33.21
C PHE A 162 13.21 -15.41 -31.88
N LYS A 163 14.52 -15.39 -31.65
CA LYS A 163 15.10 -15.83 -30.37
C LYS A 163 14.73 -14.82 -29.27
N THR A 164 13.66 -15.09 -28.54
CA THR A 164 13.06 -14.11 -27.64
C THR A 164 13.13 -14.50 -26.16
N LEU A 165 13.67 -13.61 -25.33
CA LEU A 165 13.60 -13.69 -23.86
C LEU A 165 12.46 -12.79 -23.36
N LEU A 166 11.42 -13.43 -22.82
CA LEU A 166 10.30 -12.74 -22.17
C LEU A 166 10.55 -12.64 -20.66
N GLU A 167 10.60 -11.44 -20.10
CA GLU A 167 10.58 -11.20 -18.65
C GLU A 167 9.11 -11.05 -18.19
N VAL A 168 8.65 -11.98 -17.35
CA VAL A 168 7.23 -12.07 -16.96
C VAL A 168 7.04 -12.22 -15.45
N ASN A 169 5.83 -11.93 -14.95
CA ASN A 169 5.44 -12.28 -13.58
C ASN A 169 5.30 -13.81 -13.45
N ALA A 170 5.52 -14.36 -12.25
CA ALA A 170 5.32 -15.78 -11.96
C ALA A 170 3.95 -16.31 -12.44
N VAL A 171 2.88 -15.53 -12.32
CA VAL A 171 1.53 -15.95 -12.76
C VAL A 171 1.45 -16.28 -14.26
N HIS A 172 2.31 -15.67 -15.10
CA HIS A 172 2.33 -15.91 -16.53
C HIS A 172 2.83 -17.32 -16.90
N LEU A 173 3.59 -17.96 -15.99
CA LEU A 173 4.05 -19.33 -16.15
C LEU A 173 2.90 -20.35 -16.14
N PHE A 174 1.71 -19.96 -15.69
CA PHE A 174 0.53 -20.81 -15.52
C PHE A 174 -0.59 -20.46 -16.52
N THR A 175 -0.22 -19.84 -17.63
CA THR A 175 -1.17 -19.47 -18.69
C THR A 175 -1.79 -20.70 -19.36
N ALA A 176 -3.11 -20.62 -19.59
CA ALA A 176 -3.89 -21.69 -20.19
C ALA A 176 -3.54 -21.91 -21.68
N PRO A 177 -3.87 -23.10 -22.24
CA PRO A 177 -3.80 -23.34 -23.68
C PRO A 177 -4.51 -22.24 -24.48
N GLY A 178 -3.90 -21.78 -25.57
CA GLY A 178 -4.37 -20.66 -26.39
C GLY A 178 -3.60 -19.35 -26.18
N SER A 179 -2.95 -19.18 -25.02
CA SER A 179 -1.99 -18.08 -24.81
C SER A 179 -0.69 -18.33 -25.59
N PRO A 180 -0.07 -17.31 -26.22
CA PRO A 180 1.25 -17.46 -26.82
C PRO A 180 2.33 -17.88 -25.82
N LEU A 181 2.13 -17.59 -24.53
CA LEU A 181 3.09 -17.95 -23.49
C LEU A 181 3.04 -19.45 -23.15
N HIS A 182 1.95 -20.15 -23.45
CA HIS A 182 1.79 -21.54 -23.04
C HIS A 182 2.88 -22.46 -23.60
N GLN A 183 3.33 -22.22 -24.84
CA GLN A 183 4.29 -23.07 -25.56
C GLN A 183 5.76 -22.67 -25.36
N VAL A 184 6.04 -21.63 -24.58
CA VAL A 184 7.41 -21.13 -24.41
C VAL A 184 8.12 -21.86 -23.26
N ASP A 185 9.41 -22.17 -23.43
CA ASP A 185 10.24 -22.74 -22.36
C ASP A 185 10.29 -21.85 -21.12
N ARG A 186 10.19 -22.46 -19.94
CA ARG A 186 9.96 -21.76 -18.67
C ARG A 186 11.17 -21.84 -17.76
N LEU A 187 11.71 -20.68 -17.38
CA LEU A 187 12.62 -20.55 -16.26
C LEU A 187 11.91 -19.77 -15.15
N PHE A 188 12.13 -20.19 -13.91
CA PHE A 188 11.54 -19.54 -12.74
C PHE A 188 12.61 -19.09 -11.75
N VAL A 189 12.45 -17.87 -11.24
CA VAL A 189 13.26 -17.31 -10.16
C VAL A 189 12.46 -17.42 -8.86
N PRO A 190 12.79 -18.38 -7.98
CA PRO A 190 12.12 -18.53 -6.68
C PRO A 190 12.49 -17.39 -5.73
N THR A 191 11.75 -17.27 -4.63
CA THR A 191 12.21 -16.48 -3.50
C THR A 191 13.59 -16.94 -3.02
N ALA A 192 14.42 -15.97 -2.61
CA ALA A 192 15.76 -16.26 -2.13
C ALA A 192 15.71 -16.88 -0.73
N SER A 193 16.66 -17.76 -0.42
CA SER A 193 16.82 -18.24 0.96
C SER A 193 17.23 -17.09 1.89
N SER A 194 16.88 -17.17 3.17
CA SER A 194 17.26 -16.14 4.16
C SER A 194 18.77 -15.87 4.17
N ILE A 195 19.58 -16.93 4.02
CA ILE A 195 21.05 -16.81 3.92
C ILE A 195 21.46 -15.99 2.69
N ALA A 196 20.82 -16.21 1.53
CA ALA A 196 21.10 -15.44 0.32
C ALA A 196 20.67 -13.97 0.49
N VAL A 197 19.51 -13.71 1.10
CA VAL A 197 19.06 -12.35 1.43
C VAL A 197 20.08 -11.64 2.31
N ILE A 198 20.50 -12.26 3.41
CA ILE A 198 21.51 -11.71 4.33
C ILE A 198 22.80 -11.39 3.60
N LYS A 199 23.30 -12.30 2.75
CA LYS A 199 24.52 -12.05 1.95
C LYS A 199 24.37 -10.85 1.02
N ILE A 200 23.21 -10.69 0.37
CA ILE A 200 22.92 -9.57 -0.52
C ILE A 200 22.85 -8.25 0.27
N LEU A 201 22.14 -8.21 1.39
CA LEU A 201 22.03 -7.03 2.24
C LEU A 201 23.40 -6.66 2.85
N ALA A 202 24.15 -7.64 3.34
CA ALA A 202 25.49 -7.47 3.86
C ALA A 202 26.44 -6.87 2.81
N LYS A 203 26.41 -7.38 1.57
CA LYS A 203 27.19 -6.81 0.47
C LYS A 203 26.81 -5.37 0.18
N ARG A 204 25.52 -5.04 0.24
CA ARG A 204 25.01 -3.67 0.03
C ARG A 204 25.44 -2.70 1.14
N MET A 205 25.51 -3.16 2.38
CA MET A 205 25.92 -2.34 3.53
C MET A 205 27.43 -2.12 3.61
N GLY A 206 28.24 -2.99 3.01
CA GLY A 206 29.69 -2.88 3.03
C GLY A 206 30.24 -2.84 4.46
N ALA A 207 31.04 -1.83 4.78
CA ALA A 207 31.65 -1.65 6.10
C ALA A 207 30.63 -1.51 7.24
N TYR A 208 29.41 -1.04 6.96
CA TYR A 208 28.37 -0.82 7.96
C TYR A 208 27.63 -2.10 8.38
N LYS A 209 27.97 -3.27 7.82
CA LYS A 209 27.34 -4.54 8.16
C LYS A 209 27.49 -4.90 9.64
N GLN A 210 28.67 -4.66 10.22
CA GLN A 210 28.99 -5.12 11.58
C GLN A 210 28.10 -4.49 12.65
N SER A 211 27.59 -3.28 12.42
CA SER A 211 26.77 -2.55 13.39
C SER A 211 25.27 -2.89 13.32
N ILE A 212 24.87 -3.79 12.40
CA ILE A 212 23.48 -4.19 12.19
C ILE A 212 23.33 -5.70 11.88
N SER A 213 24.29 -6.53 12.30
CA SER A 213 24.36 -7.94 11.88
C SER A 213 23.12 -8.73 12.27
N ASP A 214 22.58 -8.47 13.46
CA ASP A 214 21.47 -9.21 14.04
C ASP A 214 20.17 -8.78 13.38
N GLU A 215 20.04 -7.49 13.09
CA GLU A 215 18.91 -6.92 12.36
C GLU A 215 18.82 -7.44 10.93
N LEU A 216 19.94 -7.78 10.29
CA LEU A 216 19.92 -8.38 8.95
C LEU A 216 19.20 -9.74 8.93
N TYR A 217 19.27 -10.52 10.02
CA TYR A 217 18.52 -11.78 10.13
C TYR A 217 17.03 -11.50 10.21
N THR A 218 16.62 -10.58 11.09
CA THR A 218 15.22 -10.18 11.24
C THR A 218 14.66 -9.60 9.94
N ILE A 219 15.42 -8.76 9.24
CA ILE A 219 15.02 -8.21 7.93
C ILE A 219 14.85 -9.33 6.90
N ALA A 220 15.75 -10.32 6.89
CA ALA A 220 15.67 -11.44 5.97
C ALA A 220 14.42 -12.29 6.22
N GLU A 221 14.08 -12.57 7.49
CA GLU A 221 12.84 -13.25 7.87
C GLU A 221 11.61 -12.48 7.40
N TRP A 222 11.50 -11.20 7.75
CA TRP A 222 10.37 -10.36 7.34
C TRP A 222 10.27 -10.14 5.83
N SER A 223 11.35 -10.37 5.08
CA SER A 223 11.32 -10.29 3.61
C SER A 223 10.64 -11.49 2.94
N GLY A 224 10.55 -12.63 3.63
CA GLY A 224 10.09 -13.90 3.04
C GLY A 224 10.88 -14.34 1.80
N GLY A 225 12.13 -13.85 1.65
CA GLY A 225 12.97 -14.12 0.48
C GLY A 225 12.75 -13.17 -0.70
N ASN A 226 11.87 -12.17 -0.61
CA ASN A 226 11.70 -11.14 -1.62
C ASN A 226 12.80 -10.06 -1.49
N LEU A 227 13.69 -9.96 -2.47
CA LEU A 227 14.86 -9.09 -2.41
C LEU A 227 14.51 -7.59 -2.37
N ARG A 228 13.47 -7.17 -3.11
CA ARG A 228 13.00 -5.77 -3.06
C ARG A 228 12.43 -5.43 -1.69
N GLN A 229 11.63 -6.33 -1.12
CA GLN A 229 11.08 -6.18 0.23
C GLN A 229 12.20 -6.07 1.27
N ALA A 230 13.20 -6.96 1.22
CA ALA A 230 14.36 -6.92 2.10
C ALA A 230 15.10 -5.58 2.04
N VAL A 231 15.36 -5.07 0.83
CA VAL A 231 16.02 -3.77 0.63
C VAL A 231 15.13 -2.62 1.13
N ARG A 232 13.81 -2.71 0.96
CA ARG A 232 12.87 -1.67 1.42
C ARG A 232 12.81 -1.60 2.95
N ILE A 233 12.72 -2.75 3.63
CA ILE A 233 12.78 -2.83 5.10
C ILE A 233 14.11 -2.26 5.58
N LEU A 234 15.24 -2.65 5.00
CA LEU A 234 16.56 -2.11 5.35
C LEU A 234 16.63 -0.57 5.16
N THR A 235 16.04 -0.05 4.09
CA THR A 235 16.02 1.39 3.81
C THR A 235 15.21 2.14 4.87
N HIS A 236 14.01 1.65 5.18
CA HIS A 236 13.15 2.24 6.21
C HIS A 236 13.76 2.13 7.61
N PHE A 237 14.44 1.02 7.90
CA PHE A 237 15.18 0.83 9.14
C PHE A 237 16.31 1.86 9.28
N GLY A 238 17.09 2.06 8.21
CA GLY A 238 18.14 3.09 8.17
C GLY A 238 17.58 4.51 8.35
N ALA A 239 16.41 4.81 7.79
CA ALA A 239 15.74 6.09 7.98
C ALA A 239 15.24 6.28 9.42
N ALA A 240 14.63 5.25 10.03
CA ALA A 240 14.17 5.26 11.41
C ALA A 240 15.33 5.49 12.39
N LYS A 241 16.45 4.78 12.19
CA LYS A 241 17.66 4.89 13.02
C LYS A 241 18.30 6.29 12.97
N ARG A 242 18.09 7.06 11.89
CA ARG A 242 18.60 8.44 11.76
C ARG A 242 17.71 9.49 12.42
N ARG A 243 16.40 9.22 12.54
CA ARG A 243 15.41 10.20 13.01
C ARG A 243 15.19 10.17 14.53
N ARG A 244 15.58 9.11 15.24
CA ARG A 244 15.33 8.94 16.68
C ARG A 244 16.47 8.21 17.41
N ASN A 245 16.64 8.48 18.70
CA ASN A 245 17.37 7.63 19.65
C ASN A 245 16.53 6.40 20.07
N CYS A 246 15.87 5.74 19.12
CA CYS A 246 15.04 4.55 19.39
C CYS A 246 15.90 3.29 19.50
N ARG A 247 15.39 2.29 20.25
CA ARG A 247 16.02 0.97 20.30
C ARG A 247 15.90 0.30 18.92
N SER A 248 16.87 -0.53 18.57
CA SER A 248 16.93 -1.17 17.23
C SER A 248 15.65 -1.94 16.87
N ALA A 249 15.05 -2.62 17.85
CA ALA A 249 13.78 -3.34 17.68
C ALA A 249 12.61 -2.43 17.29
N GLU A 250 12.51 -1.22 17.84
CA GLU A 250 11.48 -0.24 17.50
C GLU A 250 11.66 0.29 16.08
N CYS A 251 12.91 0.58 15.70
CA CYS A 251 13.24 0.98 14.33
C CYS A 251 12.87 -0.12 13.31
N LEU A 252 13.09 -1.39 13.66
CA LEU A 252 12.68 -2.53 12.82
C LEU A 252 11.17 -2.64 12.70
N LEU A 253 10.43 -2.50 13.79
CA LEU A 253 8.97 -2.53 13.77
C LEU A 253 8.41 -1.40 12.90
N GLN A 254 8.94 -0.19 13.04
CA GLN A 254 8.57 0.95 12.19
C GLN A 254 8.88 0.67 10.72
N ALA A 255 10.04 0.07 10.42
CA ALA A 255 10.43 -0.28 9.06
C ALA A 255 9.52 -1.34 8.42
N VAL A 256 9.12 -2.35 9.20
CA VAL A 256 8.16 -3.38 8.80
C VAL A 256 6.79 -2.76 8.52
N ARG A 257 6.28 -1.90 9.42
CA ARG A 257 5.00 -1.19 9.23
C ARG A 257 5.01 -0.29 7.99
N ALA A 258 6.07 0.50 7.80
CA ALA A 258 6.23 1.35 6.63
C ALA A 258 6.31 0.54 5.33
N THR A 259 7.04 -0.57 5.34
CA THR A 259 7.12 -1.46 4.16
C THR A 259 5.77 -2.13 3.87
N LYS A 260 5.07 -2.59 4.89
CA LYS A 260 3.72 -3.16 4.76
C LYS A 260 2.77 -2.16 4.11
N ARG A 261 2.76 -0.90 4.59
CA ARG A 261 1.95 0.16 3.99
C ARG A 261 2.30 0.40 2.53
N ASP A 262 3.59 0.49 2.20
CA ASP A 262 4.06 0.70 0.82
C ASP A 262 3.61 -0.40 -0.14
N PHE A 263 3.60 -1.66 0.30
CA PHE A 263 3.29 -2.81 -0.56
C PHE A 263 1.79 -3.12 -0.64
N PHE A 264 1.04 -2.92 0.45
CA PHE A 264 -0.32 -3.44 0.57
C PHE A 264 -1.43 -2.39 0.70
N ALA A 265 -1.11 -1.09 0.79
CA ALA A 265 -2.12 -0.03 0.98
C ALA A 265 -3.23 0.00 -0.09
N PHE A 266 -2.92 -0.43 -1.32
CA PHE A 266 -3.87 -0.42 -2.44
C PHE A 266 -4.16 -1.82 -3.00
N SER A 267 -3.65 -2.88 -2.35
CA SER A 267 -3.87 -4.26 -2.78
C SER A 267 -5.09 -4.86 -2.07
N ARG A 268 -5.89 -5.61 -2.81
CA ARG A 268 -7.06 -6.31 -2.25
C ARG A 268 -6.60 -7.55 -1.49
N SER A 269 -7.08 -7.69 -0.27
CA SER A 269 -6.79 -8.85 0.58
C SER A 269 -7.40 -10.13 -0.01
N PRO A 270 -6.63 -11.24 -0.12
CA PRO A 270 -7.14 -12.52 -0.60
C PRO A 270 -7.96 -13.26 0.48
N SER A 271 -8.60 -14.37 0.08
CA SER A 271 -9.41 -15.21 0.99
C SER A 271 -8.58 -15.71 2.18
N LYS A 272 -9.13 -15.56 3.39
CA LYS A 272 -8.55 -16.09 4.63
C LYS A 272 -8.35 -17.61 4.56
N ASP A 273 -9.26 -18.34 3.92
CA ASP A 273 -9.16 -19.80 3.81
C ASP A 273 -7.97 -20.22 2.95
N LEU A 274 -7.76 -19.54 1.82
CA LEU A 274 -6.58 -19.77 0.98
C LEU A 274 -5.30 -19.53 1.79
N MET A 275 -5.24 -18.40 2.49
CA MET A 275 -4.06 -18.01 3.26
C MET A 275 -3.78 -18.98 4.42
N ALA A 276 -4.82 -19.44 5.12
CA ALA A 276 -4.72 -20.42 6.19
C ALA A 276 -4.24 -21.79 5.67
N VAL A 277 -4.76 -22.24 4.52
CA VAL A 277 -4.32 -23.49 3.89
C VAL A 277 -2.85 -23.40 3.47
N VAL A 278 -2.44 -22.32 2.82
CA VAL A 278 -1.04 -22.16 2.39
C VAL A 278 -0.11 -22.01 3.59
N ALA A 279 -0.52 -21.28 4.63
CA ALA A 279 0.23 -21.19 5.88
C ALA A 279 0.44 -22.55 6.54
N LYS A 280 -0.60 -23.39 6.60
CA LYS A 280 -0.53 -24.72 7.20
C LYS A 280 0.28 -25.71 6.38
N THR A 281 0.16 -25.66 5.06
CA THR A 281 0.71 -26.69 4.16
C THR A 281 2.06 -26.30 3.55
N GLY A 282 2.41 -25.01 3.53
CA GLY A 282 3.62 -24.48 2.91
C GLY A 282 3.66 -24.70 1.39
N VAL A 283 2.51 -24.92 0.76
CA VAL A 283 2.39 -25.21 -0.67
C VAL A 283 1.18 -24.56 -1.31
N LEU A 284 1.27 -24.32 -2.62
CA LEU A 284 0.17 -23.88 -3.47
C LEU A 284 0.06 -24.82 -4.68
N ASN A 285 -1.16 -25.24 -5.01
CA ASN A 285 -1.41 -25.99 -6.23
C ASN A 285 -1.60 -25.02 -7.41
N SER A 286 -0.86 -25.21 -8.49
CA SER A 286 -0.93 -24.35 -9.67
C SER A 286 -2.28 -24.43 -10.40
N SER A 287 -3.10 -25.45 -10.14
CA SER A 287 -4.48 -25.50 -10.66
C SER A 287 -5.32 -24.33 -10.17
N LEU A 288 -5.11 -23.87 -8.92
CA LEU A 288 -5.78 -22.70 -8.33
C LEU A 288 -5.41 -21.40 -9.05
N LEU A 289 -4.28 -21.36 -9.74
CA LEU A 289 -3.90 -20.20 -10.54
C LEU A 289 -4.66 -20.14 -11.86
N GLY A 290 -5.33 -21.22 -12.28
CA GLY A 290 -6.02 -21.36 -13.57
C GLY A 290 -7.55 -21.31 -13.50
N LEU A 291 -8.17 -21.45 -12.33
CA LEU A 291 -9.63 -21.62 -12.21
C LEU A 291 -10.43 -20.32 -12.55
N PRO A 292 -11.60 -20.44 -13.23
CA PRO A 292 -12.53 -19.32 -13.40
C PRO A 292 -13.10 -18.90 -12.04
N GLY A 293 -13.06 -17.61 -11.70
CA GLY A 293 -13.48 -17.09 -10.39
C GLY A 293 -12.33 -16.92 -9.38
N ASP A 294 -11.28 -17.73 -9.48
CA ASP A 294 -10.04 -17.60 -8.69
C ASP A 294 -9.16 -16.39 -9.08
N LYS A 295 -9.65 -15.62 -10.06
CA LYS A 295 -9.06 -14.34 -10.50
C LYS A 295 -8.87 -13.37 -9.32
N GLU A 296 -9.66 -13.50 -8.27
CA GLU A 296 -9.65 -12.62 -7.11
C GLU A 296 -8.91 -13.21 -5.89
N THR A 297 -8.40 -14.45 -5.97
CA THR A 297 -7.91 -15.15 -4.77
C THR A 297 -6.47 -15.64 -4.93
N ALA A 298 -6.22 -16.84 -5.49
CA ALA A 298 -4.86 -17.40 -5.54
C ALA A 298 -3.95 -16.68 -6.53
N ARG A 299 -4.47 -16.37 -7.73
CA ARG A 299 -3.71 -15.65 -8.76
C ARG A 299 -3.36 -14.24 -8.30
N GLN A 300 -4.33 -13.52 -7.74
CA GLN A 300 -4.12 -12.16 -7.23
C GLN A 300 -3.16 -12.16 -6.04
N ALA A 301 -3.29 -13.12 -5.12
CA ALA A 301 -2.38 -13.25 -3.98
C ALA A 301 -0.91 -13.44 -4.40
N VAL A 302 -0.64 -14.22 -5.45
CA VAL A 302 0.72 -14.38 -6.00
C VAL A 302 1.16 -13.12 -6.76
N TYR A 303 0.26 -12.49 -7.51
CA TYR A 303 0.56 -11.31 -8.32
C TYR A 303 0.96 -10.10 -7.46
N ASP A 304 0.20 -9.87 -6.40
CA ASP A 304 0.36 -8.76 -5.44
C ASP A 304 1.29 -9.10 -4.27
N ASN A 305 1.98 -10.25 -4.32
CA ASN A 305 2.93 -10.71 -3.29
C ASN A 305 2.32 -10.96 -1.89
N TRP A 306 1.02 -11.21 -1.75
CA TRP A 306 0.44 -11.76 -0.50
C TRP A 306 0.94 -13.18 -0.23
N LEU A 307 1.07 -13.98 -1.29
CA LEU A 307 1.73 -15.28 -1.27
C LEU A 307 3.07 -15.18 -1.99
N LEU A 308 4.10 -15.75 -1.40
CA LEU A 308 5.43 -15.83 -1.97
C LEU A 308 5.70 -17.25 -2.46
N LEU A 309 6.00 -17.39 -3.76
CA LEU A 309 6.30 -18.67 -4.41
C LEU A 309 7.78 -19.01 -4.27
N GLY A 310 8.03 -20.15 -3.64
CA GLY A 310 9.31 -20.83 -3.63
C GLY A 310 9.47 -21.79 -4.81
N SER A 311 10.43 -22.70 -4.70
CA SER A 311 10.76 -23.67 -5.74
C SER A 311 9.59 -24.60 -6.08
N HIS A 312 9.55 -25.05 -7.34
CA HIS A 312 8.69 -26.16 -7.77
C HIS A 312 9.04 -27.42 -6.97
N LYS A 313 8.01 -28.16 -6.54
CA LYS A 313 8.18 -29.40 -5.79
C LYS A 313 7.93 -30.60 -6.71
N GLU A 314 6.68 -31.03 -6.82
CA GLU A 314 6.27 -32.19 -7.61
C GLU A 314 4.92 -31.93 -8.26
N GLY A 315 4.71 -32.46 -9.47
CA GLY A 315 3.46 -32.30 -10.20
C GLY A 315 3.04 -30.83 -10.34
N SER A 316 1.81 -30.52 -9.93
CA SER A 316 1.27 -29.16 -9.93
C SER A 316 1.53 -28.39 -8.62
N THR A 317 2.36 -28.91 -7.72
CA THR A 317 2.57 -28.34 -6.38
C THR A 317 3.83 -27.47 -6.34
N TRP A 318 3.66 -26.26 -5.80
CA TRP A 318 4.72 -25.26 -5.64
C TRP A 318 4.92 -24.96 -4.16
N GLY A 319 6.16 -24.77 -3.73
CA GLY A 319 6.41 -24.18 -2.41
C GLY A 319 5.79 -22.80 -2.33
N ALA A 320 5.04 -22.50 -1.28
CA ALA A 320 4.41 -21.20 -1.10
C ALA A 320 4.34 -20.85 0.39
N VAL A 321 4.55 -19.58 0.70
CA VAL A 321 4.41 -19.05 2.06
C VAL A 321 3.57 -17.78 2.04
N VAL A 322 2.80 -17.55 3.10
CA VAL A 322 2.17 -16.25 3.32
C VAL A 322 3.27 -15.21 3.56
N ASN A 323 3.16 -14.05 2.91
CA ASN A 323 4.15 -13.00 3.07
C ASN A 323 4.25 -12.59 4.56
N PRO A 324 5.45 -12.65 5.17
CA PRO A 324 5.62 -12.37 6.59
C PRO A 324 5.02 -11.04 7.03
N LEU A 325 5.09 -9.99 6.21
CA LEU A 325 4.54 -8.65 6.50
C LEU A 325 3.03 -8.64 6.84
N VAL A 326 2.29 -9.62 6.35
CA VAL A 326 0.82 -9.72 6.50
C VAL A 326 0.39 -11.03 7.15
N SER A 327 1.34 -11.92 7.46
CA SER A 327 1.07 -13.25 8.01
C SER A 327 0.20 -13.23 9.28
N GLY A 328 0.43 -12.26 10.16
CA GLY A 328 -0.38 -12.06 11.38
C GLY A 328 -1.85 -11.72 11.15
N GLU A 329 -2.26 -11.33 9.94
CA GLU A 329 -3.67 -11.05 9.60
C GLU A 329 -4.46 -12.31 9.24
N PHE A 330 -3.77 -13.39 8.87
CA PHE A 330 -4.37 -14.62 8.32
C PHE A 330 -4.08 -15.86 9.15
N LEU A 331 -3.01 -15.84 9.93
CA LEU A 331 -2.71 -16.87 10.90
C LEU A 331 -3.60 -16.66 12.14
N GLN A 332 -4.81 -17.22 12.12
CA GLN A 332 -5.46 -17.55 13.39
C GLN A 332 -4.68 -18.72 14.00
N PRO A 333 -4.16 -18.57 15.24
CA PRO A 333 -3.22 -19.54 15.78
C PRO A 333 -3.95 -20.86 16.07
N SER A 334 -3.56 -21.92 15.37
CA SER A 334 -3.74 -23.27 15.87
C SER A 334 -2.47 -23.63 16.67
N THR A 335 -2.62 -23.66 17.99
CA THR A 335 -1.70 -24.30 18.96
C THR A 335 -0.24 -23.84 18.98
N LEU A 336 0.02 -22.55 19.21
CA LEU A 336 1.29 -22.02 19.70
C LEU A 336 0.95 -20.88 20.67
N GLU A 337 1.43 -21.00 21.92
CA GLU A 337 1.25 -20.12 23.09
C GLU A 337 0.25 -18.96 22.92
N ASP A 338 -0.89 -19.09 23.60
CA ASP A 338 -1.85 -18.01 23.76
C ASP A 338 -1.13 -16.72 24.18
N GLU A 339 -1.51 -15.56 23.59
CA GLU A 339 -0.99 -14.25 24.02
C GLU A 339 -1.14 -14.09 25.53
N GLU A 340 -2.20 -14.65 26.09
CA GLU A 340 -2.46 -14.73 27.52
C GLU A 340 -1.35 -15.48 28.27
N SER A 341 -0.87 -16.62 27.75
CA SER A 341 0.24 -17.39 28.33
C SER A 341 1.58 -16.65 28.25
N ARG A 342 1.83 -15.93 27.14
CA ARG A 342 3.02 -15.09 26.99
C ARG A 342 3.00 -13.89 27.94
N LEU A 343 1.83 -13.26 28.11
CA LEU A 343 1.62 -12.13 29.03
C LEU A 343 1.72 -12.57 30.50
N LEU A 344 1.19 -13.74 30.85
CA LEU A 344 1.33 -14.35 32.17
C LEU A 344 2.79 -14.68 32.49
N GLY A 345 3.57 -15.13 31.51
CA GLY A 345 5.01 -15.33 31.65
C GLY A 345 5.79 -14.03 31.91
N LEU A 346 5.45 -12.96 31.19
CA LEU A 346 6.03 -11.62 31.39
C LEU A 346 5.65 -11.01 32.75
N TYR A 347 4.40 -11.17 33.17
CA TYR A 347 3.91 -10.73 34.48
C TYR A 347 4.59 -11.50 35.64
N ALA A 348 4.67 -12.83 35.53
CA ALA A 348 5.36 -13.68 36.50
C ALA A 348 6.82 -13.25 36.70
N THR A 349 7.50 -12.95 35.59
CA THR A 349 8.90 -12.48 35.59
C THR A 349 9.05 -11.10 36.23
N THR A 350 8.12 -10.18 36.00
CA THR A 350 8.17 -8.81 36.56
C THR A 350 7.78 -8.75 38.03
N GLN A 351 6.97 -9.69 38.51
CA GLN A 351 6.52 -9.76 39.90
C GLN A 351 7.29 -10.80 40.75
N GLY A 352 8.29 -11.47 40.18
CA GLY A 352 9.12 -12.46 40.89
C GLY A 352 8.37 -13.73 41.29
N ILE A 353 7.31 -14.09 40.56
CA ILE A 353 6.46 -15.25 40.83
C ILE A 353 6.69 -16.36 39.79
N SER A 354 6.41 -17.62 40.17
CA SER A 354 6.60 -18.78 39.28
C SER A 354 5.55 -18.82 38.18
N SER A 355 6.00 -19.02 36.93
CA SER A 355 5.12 -19.17 35.76
C SER A 355 4.35 -20.49 35.72
N VAL A 356 4.70 -21.46 36.57
CA VAL A 356 4.17 -22.85 36.52
C VAL A 356 2.82 -23.01 37.24
N GLY A 357 2.19 -21.93 37.71
CA GLY A 357 0.89 -21.95 38.40
C GLY A 357 -0.20 -21.04 37.81
N LEU A 358 0.13 -20.29 36.74
CA LEU A 358 -0.76 -19.27 36.17
C LEU A 358 -1.51 -19.85 34.97
N GLY A 359 -2.57 -20.61 35.23
CA GLY A 359 -3.53 -21.05 34.20
C GLY A 359 -4.64 -20.01 33.99
N PRO A 360 -5.43 -20.12 32.89
CA PRO A 360 -6.54 -19.20 32.64
C PRO A 360 -7.63 -19.42 33.69
N SER A 361 -7.93 -18.36 34.44
CA SER A 361 -9.00 -18.20 35.43
C SER A 361 -8.99 -19.13 36.67
N ARG A 362 -8.54 -18.60 37.82
CA ARG A 362 -9.01 -19.02 39.15
C ARG A 362 -9.16 -17.85 40.12
N ASP A 363 -10.11 -18.00 41.03
CA ASP A 363 -10.47 -17.06 42.09
C ASP A 363 -9.26 -16.66 42.93
N TYR A 364 -9.02 -15.36 43.07
CA TYR A 364 -8.12 -14.81 44.08
C TYR A 364 -8.96 -14.25 45.22
N GLU A 365 -8.70 -14.70 46.45
CA GLU A 365 -9.13 -14.04 47.68
C GLU A 365 -8.06 -13.04 48.11
N ASP A 366 -8.42 -11.76 48.25
CA ASP A 366 -7.53 -10.79 48.89
C ASP A 366 -7.44 -11.02 50.40
N GLU A 367 -6.53 -10.31 51.09
CA GLU A 367 -6.34 -10.39 52.55
C GLU A 367 -7.61 -10.00 53.37
N LYS A 368 -8.68 -9.56 52.70
CA LYS A 368 -9.98 -9.21 53.28
C LYS A 368 -11.09 -10.22 52.91
N GLY A 369 -10.76 -11.31 52.22
CA GLY A 369 -11.67 -12.40 51.88
C GLY A 369 -12.58 -12.13 50.68
N ASN A 370 -12.31 -11.10 49.86
CA ASN A 370 -13.11 -10.85 48.65
C ASN A 370 -12.56 -11.63 47.47
N ARG A 371 -13.40 -12.47 46.85
CA ARG A 371 -13.10 -13.20 45.61
C ARG A 371 -13.23 -12.29 44.40
N SER A 372 -12.18 -12.18 43.60
CA SER A 372 -12.26 -11.61 42.26
C SER A 372 -11.59 -12.51 41.22
N VAL A 373 -12.26 -12.68 40.08
CA VAL A 373 -11.76 -13.39 38.91
C VAL A 373 -11.00 -12.39 38.04
N LYS A 374 -9.67 -12.50 37.99
CA LYS A 374 -8.86 -11.73 37.04
C LYS A 374 -8.70 -12.50 35.73
N SER A 375 -9.22 -11.96 34.63
CA SER A 375 -8.98 -12.46 33.28
C SER A 375 -7.64 -11.95 32.73
N GLY A 376 -7.06 -12.60 31.71
CA GLY A 376 -5.85 -12.12 31.03
C GLY A 376 -5.98 -10.72 30.45
N GLU A 377 -7.19 -10.30 30.08
CA GLU A 377 -7.51 -8.91 29.70
C GLU A 377 -7.21 -7.93 30.85
N HIS A 378 -7.52 -8.29 32.10
CA HIS A 378 -7.26 -7.45 33.27
C HIS A 378 -5.75 -7.31 33.54
N ILE A 379 -4.98 -8.38 33.31
CA ILE A 379 -3.51 -8.42 33.47
C ILE A 379 -2.82 -7.63 32.34
N LYS A 380 -3.33 -7.74 31.10
CA LYS A 380 -2.91 -6.92 29.95
C LYS A 380 -3.07 -5.43 30.25
N TRP A 381 -4.13 -5.05 30.96
CA TRP A 381 -4.39 -3.65 31.33
C TRP A 381 -3.55 -3.13 32.50
N GLU A 382 -3.19 -3.96 33.48
CA GLU A 382 -2.20 -3.57 34.50
C GLU A 382 -0.83 -3.27 33.85
N LEU A 383 -0.46 -3.98 32.78
CA LEU A 383 0.74 -3.73 31.97
C LEU A 383 0.64 -2.45 31.12
N PHE A 384 -0.54 -2.13 30.56
CA PHE A 384 -0.80 -0.83 29.91
C PHE A 384 -0.70 0.34 30.89
N ARG A 385 -1.21 0.18 32.11
CA ARG A 385 -1.09 1.17 33.20
C ARG A 385 0.37 1.37 33.63
N ALA A 386 1.21 0.34 33.45
CA ALA A 386 2.65 0.38 33.66
C ALA A 386 3.47 0.88 32.44
N GLY A 387 2.83 1.22 31.32
CA GLY A 387 3.43 1.95 30.20
C GLY A 387 4.09 1.12 29.09
N VAL A 388 3.70 -0.14 28.88
CA VAL A 388 4.39 -1.04 27.92
C VAL A 388 3.88 -0.95 26.47
N GLU A 389 2.66 -0.45 26.23
CA GLU A 389 2.20 -0.02 24.88
C GLU A 389 1.56 1.37 25.00
N GLN A 390 2.18 2.37 24.38
CA GLN A 390 1.69 3.74 24.41
C GLN A 390 0.75 4.01 23.22
N PRO A 391 -0.32 4.81 23.40
CA PRO A 391 -1.09 5.38 22.30
C PRO A 391 -0.17 6.05 21.27
N ILE A 392 -0.63 6.22 20.03
CA ILE A 392 0.14 6.99 19.04
C ILE A 392 0.16 8.44 19.51
N GLU A 393 1.27 8.83 20.13
CA GLU A 393 1.63 10.22 20.41
C GLU A 393 2.03 10.85 19.07
N THR A 394 1.22 11.80 18.61
CA THR A 394 1.39 12.48 17.32
C THR A 394 1.15 13.96 17.51
N SER A 395 1.94 14.76 16.80
CA SER A 395 1.73 16.21 16.78
C SER A 395 0.38 16.52 16.14
N LEU A 396 -0.22 17.64 16.55
CA LEU A 396 -1.54 18.05 16.11
C LEU A 396 -1.63 18.22 14.57
N ALA A 397 -0.57 18.71 13.90
CA ALA A 397 -0.51 18.74 12.43
C ALA A 397 -0.43 17.35 11.79
N GLU A 398 0.32 16.40 12.36
CA GLU A 398 0.37 15.03 11.83
C GLU A 398 -0.98 14.31 11.98
N ILE A 399 -1.65 14.50 13.12
CA ILE A 399 -3.04 14.05 13.31
C ILE A 399 -3.92 14.69 12.23
N PHE A 400 -3.77 15.99 11.98
CA PHE A 400 -4.59 16.67 10.99
C PHE A 400 -4.31 16.25 9.56
N ASP A 401 -3.09 15.96 9.15
CA ASP A 401 -2.80 15.43 7.81
C ASP A 401 -3.38 14.03 7.62
N VAL A 402 -3.29 13.18 8.65
CA VAL A 402 -3.85 11.83 8.65
C VAL A 402 -5.38 11.87 8.63
N LEU A 403 -6.00 12.65 9.52
CA LEU A 403 -7.45 12.82 9.56
C LEU A 403 -7.95 13.56 8.31
N ALA A 404 -7.21 14.53 7.78
CA ALA A 404 -7.62 15.26 6.59
C ALA A 404 -7.64 14.38 5.34
N SER A 405 -6.64 13.52 5.19
CA SER A 405 -6.56 12.59 4.05
C SER A 405 -7.46 11.37 4.18
N ALA A 406 -7.79 10.94 5.41
CA ALA A 406 -8.64 9.79 5.66
C ALA A 406 -10.13 10.16 5.74
N LEU A 407 -10.48 11.07 6.64
CA LEU A 407 -11.88 11.41 6.91
C LEU A 407 -12.45 12.37 5.86
N LEU A 408 -11.68 13.27 5.26
CA LEU A 408 -12.29 14.36 4.48
C LEU A 408 -12.60 14.03 3.01
N SER A 409 -12.68 12.74 2.67
CA SER A 409 -13.15 12.22 1.38
C SER A 409 -14.53 11.56 1.53
N LYS A 410 -15.48 11.90 0.65
CA LYS A 410 -16.86 11.40 0.65
C LYS A 410 -16.98 9.91 0.36
N ASP A 411 -15.93 9.33 -0.22
CA ASP A 411 -15.88 7.90 -0.59
C ASP A 411 -15.40 7.00 0.55
N ARG A 412 -15.08 7.57 1.73
CA ARG A 412 -14.53 6.84 2.88
C ARG A 412 -15.41 6.97 4.11
N VAL A 413 -15.43 5.92 4.93
CA VAL A 413 -16.20 5.86 6.18
C VAL A 413 -15.27 5.57 7.36
N ASP A 414 -14.30 6.47 7.57
CA ASP A 414 -13.31 6.37 8.64
C ASP A 414 -13.87 6.84 10.00
N ARG A 415 -13.28 6.34 11.09
CA ARG A 415 -13.73 6.57 12.47
C ARG A 415 -12.54 6.75 13.40
N ALA A 416 -12.52 7.86 14.12
CA ALA A 416 -11.42 8.19 15.02
C ALA A 416 -11.91 8.58 16.42
N ILE A 417 -11.20 8.11 17.45
CA ILE A 417 -11.27 8.62 18.82
C ILE A 417 -10.06 9.54 19.01
N ILE A 418 -10.32 10.78 19.39
CA ILE A 418 -9.33 11.79 19.67
C ILE A 418 -9.34 12.03 21.18
N ALA A 419 -8.25 11.60 21.82
CA ALA A 419 -7.99 11.81 23.22
C ALA A 419 -7.30 13.16 23.44
N TYR A 420 -7.72 13.92 24.45
CA TYR A 420 -7.11 15.21 24.78
C TYR A 420 -6.82 15.35 26.27
N LYS A 421 -5.76 16.10 26.59
CA LYS A 421 -5.41 16.47 27.97
C LYS A 421 -6.08 17.78 28.37
N GLU A 422 -5.94 18.81 27.54
CA GLU A 422 -6.53 20.13 27.79
C GLU A 422 -7.78 20.40 26.94
N GLN A 423 -8.87 20.79 27.59
CA GLN A 423 -10.13 21.11 26.90
C GLN A 423 -10.01 22.34 25.98
N ARG A 424 -9.08 23.26 26.29
CA ARG A 424 -8.86 24.49 25.51
C ARG A 424 -8.42 24.21 24.08
N VAL A 425 -7.66 23.14 23.87
CA VAL A 425 -7.12 22.73 22.55
C VAL A 425 -8.19 22.06 21.67
N VAL A 426 -9.19 21.44 22.28
CA VAL A 426 -10.23 20.64 21.58
C VAL A 426 -11.07 21.50 20.65
N GLU A 427 -11.49 22.68 21.10
CA GLU A 427 -12.35 23.54 20.30
C GLU A 427 -11.63 24.08 19.06
N ALA A 428 -10.38 24.52 19.24
CA ALA A 428 -9.54 24.98 18.14
C ALA A 428 -9.25 23.83 17.15
N ALA A 429 -8.91 22.64 17.65
CA ALA A 429 -8.66 21.47 16.83
C ALA A 429 -9.89 21.03 16.03
N ARG A 430 -11.07 21.01 16.66
CA ARG A 430 -12.34 20.68 16.02
C ARG A 430 -12.71 21.69 14.93
N SER A 431 -12.61 22.98 15.23
CA SER A 431 -12.90 24.05 14.26
C SER A 431 -11.95 23.96 13.06
N TYR A 432 -10.67 23.67 13.28
CA TYR A 432 -9.72 23.47 12.19
C TYR A 432 -10.07 22.28 11.30
N LEU A 433 -10.40 21.12 11.88
CA LEU A 433 -10.85 19.94 11.13
C LEU A 433 -12.11 20.21 10.31
N PHE A 434 -13.06 20.98 10.86
CA PHE A 434 -14.28 21.36 10.15
C PHE A 434 -14.03 22.37 9.03
N ALA A 435 -13.02 23.22 9.15
CA ALA A 435 -12.61 24.10 8.06
C ALA A 435 -11.99 23.29 6.91
N LYS A 436 -11.11 22.33 7.22
CA LYS A 436 -10.47 21.47 6.22
C LYS A 436 -11.47 20.52 5.55
N SER A 437 -12.45 19.98 6.27
CA SER A 437 -13.48 19.08 5.70
C SER A 437 -14.27 19.77 4.59
N ASN A 438 -14.59 21.05 4.83
CA ASN A 438 -15.32 21.88 3.90
C ASN A 438 -14.46 22.39 2.74
N SER A 439 -13.12 22.38 2.83
CA SER A 439 -12.24 22.86 1.76
C SER A 439 -12.00 21.88 0.62
N TYR A 440 -12.11 20.56 0.86
CA TYR A 440 -11.80 19.54 -0.17
C TYR A 440 -13.02 19.12 -0.99
N GLU A 441 -14.09 18.62 -0.35
CA GLU A 441 -15.24 18.04 -1.07
C GLU A 441 -16.60 18.58 -0.62
N TYR A 442 -16.65 19.67 0.14
CA TYR A 442 -17.87 20.25 0.71
C TYR A 442 -18.65 19.24 1.57
N GLN A 443 -18.02 18.76 2.63
CA GLN A 443 -18.65 17.87 3.62
C GLN A 443 -19.32 18.65 4.75
N THR A 444 -20.58 18.35 5.03
CA THR A 444 -21.32 18.88 6.17
C THR A 444 -20.92 18.18 7.47
N CYS A 445 -20.33 18.92 8.40
CA CYS A 445 -19.99 18.41 9.73
C CYS A 445 -21.06 18.80 10.75
N SER A 446 -21.52 17.84 11.55
CA SER A 446 -22.42 18.07 12.68
C SER A 446 -21.72 17.69 13.97
N HIS A 447 -21.89 18.49 15.02
CA HIS A 447 -21.30 18.26 16.33
C HIS A 447 -22.35 18.16 17.43
N THR A 448 -22.18 17.22 18.35
CA THR A 448 -22.98 17.11 19.57
C THR A 448 -22.13 16.70 20.78
N VAL A 449 -22.65 16.98 21.97
CA VAL A 449 -22.10 16.51 23.25
C VAL A 449 -23.06 15.47 23.81
N ILE A 450 -22.54 14.29 24.14
CA ILE A 450 -23.29 13.21 24.78
C ILE A 450 -22.85 13.11 26.24
N GLU A 451 -23.82 13.27 27.14
CA GLU A 451 -23.57 13.24 28.58
C GLU A 451 -23.89 11.88 29.19
N GLY A 452 -22.91 11.29 29.88
CA GLY A 452 -23.09 10.11 30.71
C GLY A 452 -23.47 10.46 32.14
N GLY A 453 -24.23 9.59 32.79
CA GLY A 453 -24.65 9.79 34.18
C GLY A 453 -26.00 9.23 34.53
N LYS A 454 -26.33 9.30 35.82
CA LYS A 454 -27.59 8.81 36.38
C LYS A 454 -28.76 9.60 35.77
N GLY A 455 -29.70 8.89 35.14
CA GLY A 455 -30.86 9.49 34.47
C GLY A 455 -30.63 10.00 33.04
N LYS A 456 -29.42 9.79 32.48
CA LYS A 456 -29.11 10.10 31.08
C LYS A 456 -29.27 8.87 30.19
N HIS A 457 -29.66 9.07 28.93
CA HIS A 457 -29.92 8.00 27.96
C HIS A 457 -29.02 8.12 26.72
N PRO A 458 -27.69 7.97 26.87
CA PRO A 458 -26.72 8.33 25.84
C PRO A 458 -26.89 7.58 24.51
N LEU A 459 -27.34 6.32 24.54
CA LEU A 459 -27.65 5.56 23.32
C LEU A 459 -28.82 6.14 22.52
N ARG A 460 -29.82 6.70 23.20
CA ARG A 460 -30.95 7.35 22.54
C ARG A 460 -30.47 8.66 21.91
N ASP A 461 -29.73 9.45 22.66
CA ASP A 461 -29.19 10.73 22.21
C ASP A 461 -28.25 10.54 21.00
N LEU A 462 -27.45 9.47 20.99
CA LEU A 462 -26.63 9.06 19.84
C LEU A 462 -27.47 8.70 18.61
N ARG A 463 -28.55 7.92 18.77
CA ARG A 463 -29.44 7.56 17.64
C ARG A 463 -30.14 8.78 17.06
N ASP A 464 -30.68 9.64 17.93
CA ASP A 464 -31.38 10.85 17.52
C ASP A 464 -30.41 11.76 16.73
N PHE A 465 -29.16 11.87 17.18
CA PHE A 465 -28.13 12.64 16.48
C PHE A 465 -27.74 12.02 15.12
N LEU A 466 -27.55 10.70 15.05
CA LEU A 466 -27.20 10.01 13.79
C LEU A 466 -28.33 10.03 12.75
N SER A 467 -29.56 10.35 13.16
CA SER A 467 -30.68 10.56 12.23
C SER A 467 -30.63 11.92 11.49
N THR A 468 -29.74 12.83 11.92
CA THR A 468 -29.56 14.14 11.27
C THR A 468 -28.77 14.01 9.97
N LYS A 469 -29.03 14.92 9.02
CA LYS A 469 -28.35 14.91 7.71
C LYS A 469 -26.98 15.61 7.82
N ALA A 470 -25.94 14.82 8.03
CA ALA A 470 -24.54 15.27 8.04
C ALA A 470 -23.65 14.23 7.35
N ASP A 471 -22.56 14.68 6.74
CA ASP A 471 -21.54 13.81 6.14
C ASP A 471 -20.55 13.32 7.22
N VAL A 472 -20.24 14.16 8.21
CA VAL A 472 -19.33 13.84 9.32
C VAL A 472 -19.99 14.09 10.67
N PHE A 473 -19.98 13.07 11.54
CA PHE A 473 -20.52 13.14 12.90
C PHE A 473 -19.42 13.30 13.94
N SER A 474 -19.42 14.44 14.64
CA SER A 474 -18.47 14.76 15.69
C SER A 474 -19.14 14.69 17.05
N ILE A 475 -18.64 13.87 17.97
CA ILE A 475 -19.29 13.58 19.26
C ILE A 475 -18.29 13.81 20.38
N ALA A 476 -18.60 14.71 21.31
CA ALA A 476 -17.86 14.86 22.56
C ALA A 476 -18.52 14.08 23.69
N PHE A 477 -17.73 13.34 24.47
CA PHE A 477 -18.23 12.56 25.60
C PHE A 477 -17.96 13.29 26.91
N GLU A 478 -19.03 13.68 27.61
CA GLU A 478 -18.95 14.41 28.87
C GLU A 478 -19.71 13.72 30.00
N GLY A 479 -19.50 14.15 31.24
CA GLY A 479 -20.21 13.61 32.41
C GLY A 479 -19.60 12.33 33.00
N LYS A 480 -20.33 11.75 33.98
CA LYS A 480 -19.88 10.58 34.76
C LYS A 480 -20.55 9.32 34.24
N TRP A 481 -19.89 8.64 33.32
CA TRP A 481 -20.44 7.46 32.67
C TRP A 481 -20.48 6.25 33.60
N SER A 482 -21.60 5.54 33.59
CA SER A 482 -21.69 4.22 34.22
C SER A 482 -21.17 3.13 33.28
N VAL A 483 -20.62 2.06 33.85
CA VAL A 483 -20.16 0.87 33.09
C VAL A 483 -21.25 0.34 32.18
N GLN A 484 -22.50 0.24 32.67
CA GLN A 484 -23.64 -0.22 31.88
C GLN A 484 -23.93 0.66 30.66
N GLN A 485 -23.80 1.99 30.79
CA GLN A 485 -23.96 2.91 29.64
C GLN A 485 -22.86 2.68 28.60
N LEU A 486 -21.61 2.50 29.04
CA LEU A 486 -20.48 2.30 28.14
C LEU A 486 -20.55 0.94 27.42
N GLU A 487 -20.84 -0.14 28.14
CA GLU A 487 -21.04 -1.47 27.55
C GLU A 487 -22.21 -1.50 26.57
N SER A 488 -23.27 -0.72 26.84
CA SER A 488 -24.42 -0.66 25.94
C SER A 488 -24.08 -0.04 24.59
N ILE A 489 -23.16 0.94 24.56
CA ILE A 489 -22.64 1.54 23.33
C ILE A 489 -21.76 0.54 22.58
N ASP A 490 -20.90 -0.20 23.29
CA ASP A 490 -20.05 -1.24 22.69
C ASP A 490 -20.86 -2.36 22.02
N ARG A 491 -21.94 -2.81 22.66
CA ARG A 491 -22.84 -3.84 22.11
C ARG A 491 -23.58 -3.39 20.85
N GLN A 492 -23.74 -2.10 20.63
CA GLN A 492 -24.44 -1.54 19.47
C GLN A 492 -23.50 -0.93 18.43
N ARG A 493 -22.21 -1.27 18.47
CA ARG A 493 -21.18 -0.70 17.60
C ARG A 493 -21.51 -0.72 16.10
N ASP A 494 -22.27 -1.72 15.65
CA ASP A 494 -22.57 -1.92 14.24
C ASP A 494 -23.37 -0.74 13.67
N MET A 495 -24.09 0.01 14.51
CA MET A 495 -24.80 1.22 14.11
C MET A 495 -23.86 2.33 13.59
N PHE A 496 -22.57 2.26 13.90
CA PHE A 496 -21.58 3.25 13.48
C PHE A 496 -20.95 2.91 12.12
N LEU A 497 -21.16 1.71 11.57
CA LEU A 497 -20.48 1.19 10.37
C LEU A 497 -20.74 1.95 9.07
N GLU A 498 -21.81 2.73 9.00
CA GLU A 498 -22.16 3.52 7.82
C GLU A 498 -21.81 5.01 7.98
N PHE A 499 -21.38 5.43 9.17
CA PHE A 499 -21.12 6.83 9.47
C PHE A 499 -19.64 7.12 9.62
N GLN A 500 -19.23 8.27 9.09
CA GLN A 500 -17.92 8.83 9.31
C GLN A 500 -17.91 9.62 10.63
N MET A 501 -16.97 9.32 11.53
CA MET A 501 -17.09 9.76 12.92
C MET A 501 -15.80 10.28 13.57
N LEU A 502 -15.95 11.32 14.39
CA LEU A 502 -14.93 11.89 15.26
C LEU A 502 -15.41 11.88 16.71
N TRP A 503 -14.77 11.12 17.59
CA TRP A 503 -15.13 11.02 19.00
C TRP A 503 -14.09 11.73 19.87
N TRP A 504 -14.52 12.70 20.66
CA TRP A 504 -13.66 13.48 21.55
C TRP A 504 -13.83 12.99 22.98
N VAL A 505 -12.75 12.50 23.58
CA VAL A 505 -12.78 11.92 24.93
C VAL A 505 -11.60 12.48 25.73
N SER A 506 -11.85 13.00 26.93
CA SER A 506 -10.75 13.42 27.79
C SER A 506 -9.87 12.22 28.16
N MET A 507 -8.56 12.42 28.28
CA MET A 507 -7.63 11.32 28.54
C MET A 507 -7.93 10.59 29.86
N ASP A 508 -8.49 11.30 30.84
CA ASP A 508 -8.91 10.71 32.11
C ASP A 508 -10.15 9.82 31.98
N GLN A 509 -11.12 10.22 31.16
CA GLN A 509 -12.30 9.40 30.89
C GLN A 509 -11.99 8.25 29.93
N LEU A 510 -11.07 8.43 28.98
CA LEU A 510 -10.70 7.39 28.03
C LEU A 510 -10.19 6.14 28.75
N LYS A 511 -9.40 6.32 29.82
CA LYS A 511 -8.94 5.22 30.69
C LYS A 511 -10.09 4.42 31.31
N GLN A 512 -11.23 5.07 31.55
CA GLN A 512 -12.43 4.44 32.11
C GLN A 512 -13.31 3.80 31.02
N PHE A 513 -13.29 4.35 29.81
CA PHE A 513 -14.17 3.91 28.71
C PHE A 513 -13.61 2.71 27.95
N LEU A 514 -12.31 2.69 27.68
CA LEU A 514 -11.67 1.63 26.88
C LEU A 514 -11.87 0.21 27.45
N PRO A 515 -11.86 -0.03 28.78
CA PRO A 515 -12.19 -1.33 29.34
C PRO A 515 -13.59 -1.81 28.99
N CYS A 516 -14.55 -0.89 28.81
CA CYS A 516 -15.93 -1.19 28.45
C CYS A 516 -16.16 -1.24 26.93
N TRP A 517 -15.26 -0.64 26.14
CA TRP A 517 -15.31 -0.50 24.68
C TRP A 517 -14.36 -1.48 23.99
N VAL A 518 -14.49 -2.77 24.32
CA VAL A 518 -13.60 -3.82 23.79
C VAL A 518 -13.76 -3.98 22.29
N ASN A 519 -15.00 -3.90 21.80
CA ASN A 519 -15.35 -4.17 20.41
C ASN A 519 -15.30 -2.91 19.55
N LEU A 520 -15.57 -1.74 20.12
CA LEU A 520 -15.44 -0.42 19.47
C LEU A 520 -13.98 -0.07 19.13
N ARG A 521 -13.02 -0.56 19.92
CA ARG A 521 -11.58 -0.40 19.63
C ARG A 521 -11.12 -1.02 18.32
N GLN A 522 -11.85 -2.01 17.80
CA GLN A 522 -11.56 -2.61 16.49
C GLN A 522 -12.08 -1.76 15.34
N LEU A 523 -13.01 -0.85 15.63
CA LEU A 523 -13.72 -0.04 14.65
C LEU A 523 -13.18 1.40 14.57
N PHE A 524 -12.55 1.89 15.64
CA PHE A 524 -12.03 3.26 15.75
C PHE A 524 -10.50 3.27 15.92
N GLU A 525 -9.83 4.16 15.19
CA GLU A 525 -8.42 4.48 15.43
C GLU A 525 -8.31 5.51 16.56
N VAL A 526 -7.34 5.37 17.47
CA VAL A 526 -7.20 6.24 18.65
C VAL A 526 -5.97 7.13 18.50
N PHE A 527 -6.18 8.45 18.54
CA PHE A 527 -5.15 9.49 18.50
C PHE A 527 -5.08 10.24 19.82
N VAL A 528 -3.90 10.68 20.24
CA VAL A 528 -3.72 11.55 21.40
C VAL A 528 -3.20 12.90 20.94
N ILE A 529 -3.93 13.97 21.26
CA ILE A 529 -3.48 15.34 21.00
C ILE A 529 -2.45 15.75 22.05
N GLU A 530 -1.26 16.15 21.59
CA GLU A 530 -0.24 16.84 22.38
C GLU A 530 -0.51 18.36 22.44
N ASP A 531 -0.09 19.00 23.54
CA ASP A 531 -0.43 20.40 23.89
C ASP A 531 0.28 21.48 23.01
N GLU A 532 0.82 21.13 21.84
CA GLU A 532 1.69 22.01 21.04
C GLU A 532 1.06 22.51 19.73
N LEU A 533 -0.16 23.04 19.80
CA LEU A 533 -0.85 23.72 18.68
C LEU A 533 0.08 24.72 17.93
N LEU A 534 0.90 25.46 18.69
CA LEU A 534 1.78 26.53 18.19
C LEU A 534 3.02 26.07 17.42
N GLN A 535 3.51 24.83 17.62
CA GLN A 535 4.68 24.36 16.87
C GLN A 535 4.31 23.90 15.46
N SER A 536 3.03 23.60 15.25
CA SER A 536 2.55 22.84 14.09
C SER A 536 1.68 23.64 13.11
N LEU A 537 1.12 24.79 13.53
CA LEU A 537 0.29 25.67 12.72
C LEU A 537 0.71 27.13 12.90
N SER A 538 1.10 27.80 11.81
CA SER A 538 1.44 29.23 11.86
C SER A 538 0.21 30.11 11.68
N ALA A 539 0.15 31.22 12.42
CA ALA A 539 -0.90 32.23 12.22
C ALA A 539 -0.89 32.80 10.79
N GLU A 540 0.29 32.86 10.18
CA GLU A 540 0.50 33.30 8.79
C GLU A 540 -0.16 32.37 7.77
N GLU A 541 -0.07 31.04 7.96
CA GLU A 541 -0.76 30.05 7.11
C GLU A 541 -2.28 30.15 7.23
N ILE A 542 -2.81 30.35 8.44
CA ILE A 542 -4.26 30.50 8.65
C ILE A 542 -4.77 31.81 8.03
N GLU A 543 -4.00 32.90 8.12
CA GLU A 543 -4.33 34.16 7.47
C GLU A 543 -4.31 34.05 5.94
N ALA A 544 -3.35 33.30 5.38
CA ALA A 544 -3.30 33.01 3.95
C ALA A 544 -4.49 32.16 3.48
N ASP A 545 -4.88 31.13 4.24
CA ASP A 545 -6.07 30.30 3.95
C ASP A 545 -7.35 31.15 3.99
N ILE A 546 -7.51 32.06 4.97
CA ILE A 546 -8.65 32.97 5.04
C ILE A 546 -8.72 33.88 3.81
N ALA A 547 -7.59 34.51 3.43
CA ALA A 547 -7.53 35.40 2.27
C ALA A 547 -7.87 34.66 0.97
N TYR A 548 -7.31 33.47 0.78
CA TYR A 548 -7.60 32.61 -0.38
C TYR A 548 -9.10 32.30 -0.50
N PHE A 549 -9.73 31.93 0.61
CA PHE A 549 -11.14 31.58 0.62
C PHE A 549 -12.07 32.81 0.50
N GLU A 550 -11.66 33.99 0.99
CA GLU A 550 -12.37 35.25 0.78
C GLU A 550 -12.38 35.68 -0.70
N GLU A 551 -11.29 35.47 -1.45
CA GLU A 551 -11.17 35.82 -2.88
C GLU A 551 -11.91 34.88 -3.84
N LEU A 552 -12.24 33.66 -3.41
CA LEU A 552 -12.95 32.66 -4.22
C LEU A 552 -14.39 33.09 -4.55
N ARG A 553 -14.64 33.42 -5.83
CA ARG A 553 -15.93 33.95 -6.34
C ARG A 553 -17.01 32.89 -6.63
N ASN A 554 -16.63 31.62 -6.80
CA ASN A 554 -17.52 30.54 -7.28
C ASN A 554 -17.88 29.48 -6.21
N TRP A 555 -17.72 29.78 -4.92
CA TRP A 555 -18.03 28.84 -3.84
C TRP A 555 -19.47 29.01 -3.33
N ASN A 556 -20.14 27.91 -3.00
CA ASN A 556 -21.32 27.90 -2.13
C ASN A 556 -21.16 28.86 -0.91
N PRO A 557 -21.99 29.90 -0.80
CA PRO A 557 -21.89 30.92 0.26
C PRO A 557 -21.92 30.34 1.69
N ALA A 558 -22.77 29.35 1.97
CA ALA A 558 -22.93 28.80 3.31
C ALA A 558 -21.68 28.00 3.77
N SER A 559 -21.08 27.23 2.86
CA SER A 559 -19.84 26.50 3.15
C SER A 559 -18.65 27.44 3.27
N LYS A 560 -18.57 28.47 2.42
CA LYS A 560 -17.53 29.50 2.49
C LYS A 560 -17.58 30.27 3.82
N GLU A 561 -18.77 30.65 4.26
CA GLU A 561 -18.98 31.32 5.55
C GLU A 561 -18.59 30.43 6.73
N SER A 562 -18.94 29.13 6.69
CA SER A 562 -18.55 28.16 7.72
C SER A 562 -17.03 27.96 7.81
N VAL A 563 -16.34 27.81 6.67
CA VAL A 563 -14.87 27.69 6.62
C VAL A 563 -14.19 28.93 7.20
N ILE A 564 -14.61 30.12 6.75
CA ILE A 564 -14.02 31.38 7.21
C ILE A 564 -14.26 31.59 8.71
N THR A 565 -15.45 31.28 9.20
CA THR A 565 -15.79 31.40 10.63
C THR A 565 -14.92 30.49 11.49
N ASN A 566 -14.75 29.23 11.06
CA ASN A 566 -13.91 28.26 11.76
C ASN A 566 -12.42 28.65 11.75
N LEU A 567 -11.88 29.11 10.62
CA LEU A 567 -10.49 29.57 10.53
C LEU A 567 -10.24 30.85 11.35
N LYS A 568 -11.20 31.78 11.38
CA LYS A 568 -11.11 32.98 12.23
C LYS A 568 -11.05 32.62 13.72
N PHE A 569 -11.85 31.64 14.15
CA PHE A 569 -11.80 31.12 15.52
C PHE A 569 -10.43 30.51 15.85
N VAL A 570 -9.86 29.70 14.95
CA VAL A 570 -8.51 29.12 15.13
C VAL A 570 -7.46 30.22 15.21
N LEU A 571 -7.54 31.25 14.37
CA LEU A 571 -6.60 32.38 14.36
C LEU A 571 -6.66 33.19 15.66
N GLU A 572 -7.86 33.45 16.19
CA GLU A 572 -8.06 34.14 17.47
C GLU A 572 -7.46 33.31 18.63
N HIS A 573 -7.68 32.00 18.61
CA HIS A 573 -7.10 31.08 19.59
C HIS A 573 -5.56 31.11 19.55
N LEU A 574 -4.95 31.03 18.36
CA LEU A 574 -3.50 31.15 18.18
C LEU A 574 -2.95 32.50 18.68
N LYS A 575 -3.65 33.61 18.43
CA LYS A 575 -3.26 34.96 18.87
C LYS A 575 -3.38 35.14 20.39
N SER A 576 -4.44 34.62 21.01
CA SER A 576 -4.65 34.71 22.47
C SER A 576 -3.60 33.94 23.27
N ILE A 577 -3.17 32.75 22.80
CA ILE A 577 -2.11 31.97 23.44
C ILE A 577 -0.74 32.67 23.26
N ARG A 578 -0.47 33.23 22.07
CA ARG A 578 0.79 33.95 21.80
C ARG A 578 0.94 35.21 22.67
N ASN A 579 -0.15 35.92 22.94
CA ASN A 579 -0.16 37.07 23.86
C ASN A 579 -0.01 36.65 25.35
N SER A 580 -0.48 35.46 25.71
CA SER A 580 -0.33 34.91 27.07
C SER A 580 1.13 34.54 27.39
N ASN A 581 1.89 34.10 26.39
CA ASN A 581 3.32 33.77 26.51
C ASN A 581 4.28 34.99 26.42
N VAL A 582 3.77 36.19 26.13
CA VAL A 582 4.55 37.44 26.13
C VAL A 582 4.48 38.18 27.48
N HIS A 583 3.57 37.75 28.37
CA HIS A 583 3.38 38.31 29.71
C HIS A 583 3.70 37.32 30.86
N ALA A 584 4.18 36.13 30.54
CA ALA A 584 4.83 35.19 31.46
C ALA A 584 6.34 35.24 31.23
#